data_AF-A0A1G8ZDK9-F1
#
_entry.id   AF-A0A1G8ZDK9-F1
#
_cell.length_a   1.000
_cell.length_b   1.000
_cell.length_c   1.000
_cell.angle_alpha   90.00
_cell.angle_beta   90.00
_cell.angle_gamma   90.00
#
_symmetry.space_group_name_H-M   'P 1'
#
loop_
_entity.id
_entity.type
_entity.pdbx_description
1 polymer ?
#
loop_
_entity_poly.entity_id
_entity_poly.type
_entity_poly.pdbx_seq_one_letter_code
_entity_poly.pdbx_strand_id
1 'polypeptide(L)'
;MVVVYGYGEKPMKLLTNHSINGKDDVLRILKSYITRWRIEELFRVQKEEFQLEKTRTMTVSSLRILYTLMNCLVGHYSLAIEKSNYHTQTVLARARPSNKRKKIKFYLYRFIRGISKILSFDTVGIRYFYKVEKRSNQLSLL
;
A
#
# COMPACT_ATOMS: atom_id res chain seq x y z
N MET A 1 -21.20 1.76 -24.72
CA MET A 1 -20.01 2.64 -24.81
C MET A 1 -20.29 3.93 -24.05
N VAL A 2 -19.34 4.44 -23.27
CA VAL A 2 -19.43 5.73 -22.57
C VAL A 2 -18.36 6.68 -23.13
N VAL A 3 -18.74 7.91 -23.46
CA VAL A 3 -17.80 8.96 -23.92
C VAL A 3 -17.72 10.04 -22.86
N VAL A 4 -16.50 10.39 -22.45
CA VAL A 4 -16.22 11.32 -21.36
C VAL A 4 -15.43 12.50 -21.90
N TYR A 5 -15.96 13.70 -21.69
CA TYR A 5 -15.32 14.96 -22.05
C TYR A 5 -14.73 15.65 -20.82
N GLY A 6 -13.70 16.48 -21.01
CA GLY A 6 -13.15 17.35 -19.97
C GLY A 6 -12.04 16.78 -19.08
N TYR A 7 -11.68 15.50 -19.23
CA TYR A 7 -10.53 14.90 -18.50
C TYR A 7 -9.20 14.97 -19.29
N GLY A 8 -9.23 15.33 -20.58
CA GLY A 8 -8.07 15.48 -21.44
C GLY A 8 -8.44 16.20 -22.73
N GLU A 9 -7.44 16.49 -23.58
CA GLU A 9 -7.65 17.21 -24.86
C GLU A 9 -8.56 16.42 -25.82
N LYS A 10 -8.37 15.10 -25.89
CA LYS A 10 -9.21 14.20 -26.68
C LYS A 10 -10.23 13.51 -25.78
N PRO A 11 -11.48 13.32 -26.24
CA PRO A 11 -12.50 12.63 -25.47
C PRO A 11 -12.10 11.19 -25.19
N MET A 12 -12.28 10.76 -23.95
CA MET A 12 -12.03 9.38 -23.53
C MET A 12 -13.24 8.51 -23.88
N LYS A 13 -12.99 7.34 -24.49
CA LYS A 13 -14.02 6.34 -24.79
C LYS A 13 -13.83 5.11 -23.91
N LEU A 14 -14.87 4.74 -23.17
CA LEU A 14 -14.90 3.57 -22.30
C LEU A 14 -15.84 2.52 -22.90
N LEU A 15 -15.27 1.37 -23.22
CA LEU A 15 -16.01 0.17 -23.61
C LEU A 15 -16.30 -0.64 -22.35
N THR A 16 -17.52 -1.13 -22.22
CA THR A 16 -18.01 -1.82 -21.01
C THR A 16 -19.07 -2.84 -21.39
N ASN A 17 -19.07 -3.96 -20.67
CA ASN A 17 -20.07 -5.01 -20.81
C ASN A 17 -21.28 -4.79 -19.87
N HIS A 18 -21.23 -3.77 -19.02
CA HIS A 18 -22.35 -3.41 -18.15
C HIS A 18 -23.48 -2.77 -18.96
N SER A 19 -24.73 -3.10 -18.61
CA SER A 19 -25.91 -2.42 -19.13
C SER A 19 -25.92 -0.96 -18.67
N ILE A 20 -26.42 -0.07 -19.55
CA ILE A 20 -26.48 1.36 -19.30
C ILE A 20 -27.94 1.77 -19.51
N ASN A 21 -28.67 1.97 -18.42
CA ASN A 21 -30.08 2.34 -18.46
C ASN A 21 -30.28 3.84 -18.16
N GLY A 22 -29.33 4.48 -17.49
CA GLY A 22 -29.42 5.89 -17.13
C GLY A 22 -28.10 6.58 -16.81
N LYS A 23 -28.21 7.85 -16.37
CA LYS A 23 -27.06 8.70 -16.03
C LYS A 23 -26.23 8.15 -14.86
N ASP A 24 -26.88 7.53 -13.88
CA ASP A 24 -26.20 6.96 -12.72
C ASP A 24 -25.29 5.79 -13.09
N ASP A 25 -25.70 4.97 -14.07
CA ASP A 25 -24.87 3.89 -14.60
C ASP A 25 -23.60 4.43 -15.26
N VAL A 26 -23.75 5.49 -16.07
CA VAL A 26 -22.63 6.19 -16.72
C VAL A 26 -21.65 6.71 -15.67
N LEU A 27 -22.15 7.36 -14.62
CA LEU A 27 -21.32 7.89 -13.54
C LEU A 27 -20.63 6.77 -12.75
N ARG A 28 -21.31 5.65 -12.51
CA ARG A 28 -20.74 4.47 -11.84
C ARG A 28 -19.60 3.86 -12.65
N ILE A 29 -19.80 3.68 -13.96
CA ILE A 29 -18.77 3.16 -14.88
C ILE A 29 -17.56 4.10 -14.90
N LEU A 30 -17.79 5.41 -15.01
CA LEU A 30 -16.73 6.41 -14.97
C LEU A 30 -15.95 6.37 -13.66
N LYS A 31 -16.64 6.37 -12.52
CA LYS A 31 -16.01 6.28 -11.19
C LYS A 31 -15.19 5.00 -11.05
N SER A 32 -15.72 3.86 -11.50
CA SER A 32 -14.99 2.58 -11.52
C SER A 32 -13.71 2.67 -12.35
N TYR A 33 -13.79 3.24 -13.55
CA TYR A 33 -12.60 3.44 -14.39
C TYR A 33 -11.57 4.38 -13.74
N ILE A 34 -12.00 5.47 -13.11
CA ILE A 34 -11.09 6.39 -12.40
C ILE A 34 -10.42 5.67 -11.22
N THR A 35 -11.14 4.81 -10.49
CA THR A 35 -10.54 4.01 -9.40
C THR A 35 -9.46 3.04 -9.87
N ARG A 36 -9.35 2.76 -11.18
CA ARG A 36 -8.23 2.00 -11.75
C ARG A 36 -6.86 2.58 -11.37
N TRP A 37 -6.75 3.91 -11.23
CA TRP A 37 -5.50 4.57 -10.80
C TRP A 37 -4.99 4.12 -9.42
N ARG A 38 -5.83 3.47 -8.59
CA ARG A 38 -5.38 2.86 -7.32
C ARG A 38 -4.30 1.80 -7.54
N ILE A 39 -4.28 1.10 -8.68
CA ILE A 39 -3.24 0.12 -8.97
C ILE A 39 -1.87 0.77 -9.19
N GLU A 40 -1.84 1.99 -9.72
CA GLU A 40 -0.59 2.74 -9.91
C GLU A 40 -0.03 3.21 -8.57
N GLU A 41 -0.90 3.55 -7.60
CA GLU A 41 -0.48 3.80 -6.23
C GLU A 41 0.15 2.56 -5.59
N LEU A 42 -0.43 1.38 -5.82
CA LEU A 42 0.16 0.10 -5.40
C LEU A 42 1.55 -0.08 -5.99
N PHE A 43 1.70 0.02 -7.31
CA PHE A 43 3.01 -0.15 -7.96
C PHE A 43 4.05 0.86 -7.48
N ARG A 44 3.66 2.12 -7.26
CA ARG A 44 4.54 3.14 -6.67
C ARG A 44 5.01 2.72 -5.29
N VAL A 45 4.11 2.26 -4.43
CA VAL A 45 4.45 1.80 -3.08
C VAL A 45 5.48 0.67 -3.11
N GLN A 46 5.24 -0.32 -3.96
CA GLN A 46 6.13 -1.47 -4.10
C GLN A 46 7.53 -1.03 -4.56
N LYS A 47 7.60 -0.18 -5.59
CA LYS A 47 8.85 0.27 -6.19
C LYS A 47 9.62 1.27 -5.32
N GLU A 48 8.95 2.30 -4.82
CA GLU A 48 9.58 3.44 -4.15
C GLU A 48 9.68 3.24 -2.64
N GLU A 49 8.56 2.92 -1.98
CA GLU A 49 8.52 2.86 -0.50
C GLU A 49 9.19 1.59 0.03
N PHE A 50 8.94 0.45 -0.62
CA PHE A 50 9.58 -0.84 -0.29
C PHE A 50 10.88 -1.10 -1.07
N GLN A 51 11.22 -0.23 -2.03
CA GLN A 51 12.48 -0.30 -2.78
C GLN A 51 12.71 -1.65 -3.48
N LEU A 52 11.63 -2.30 -3.96
CA LEU A 52 11.70 -3.65 -4.55
C LEU A 52 12.70 -3.76 -5.70
N GLU A 53 12.84 -2.70 -6.50
CA GLU A 53 13.78 -2.65 -7.63
C GLU A 53 15.25 -2.64 -7.19
N LYS A 54 15.51 -2.29 -5.92
CA LYS A 54 16.85 -2.26 -5.31
C LYS A 54 17.15 -3.47 -4.44
N THR A 55 16.14 -4.27 -4.09
CA THR A 55 16.31 -5.47 -3.27
C THR A 55 17.22 -6.48 -3.96
N ARG A 56 18.24 -6.96 -3.25
CA ARG A 56 19.14 -8.02 -3.71
C ARG A 56 18.83 -9.31 -2.98
N THR A 57 18.58 -10.37 -3.74
CA THR A 57 18.34 -11.72 -3.25
C THR A 57 19.13 -12.72 -4.07
N MET A 58 19.62 -13.79 -3.46
CA MET A 58 20.46 -14.79 -4.15
C MET A 58 19.67 -15.67 -5.14
N THR A 59 18.36 -15.86 -4.93
CA THR A 59 17.52 -16.71 -5.79
C THR A 59 16.20 -16.06 -6.15
N VAL A 60 15.66 -16.40 -7.33
CA VAL A 60 14.33 -15.95 -7.77
C VAL A 60 13.23 -16.44 -6.81
N SER A 61 13.39 -17.63 -6.22
CA SER A 61 12.47 -18.17 -5.22
C SER A 61 12.40 -17.28 -3.98
N SER A 62 13.56 -16.84 -3.45
CA SER A 62 13.59 -15.93 -2.31
C SER A 62 12.97 -14.56 -2.63
N LEU A 63 13.19 -14.04 -3.84
CA LEU A 63 12.55 -12.81 -4.31
C LEU A 63 11.03 -12.95 -4.36
N ARG A 64 10.53 -14.10 -4.86
CA ARG A 64 9.10 -14.40 -4.93
C ARG A 64 8.47 -14.44 -3.54
N ILE A 65 9.13 -15.06 -2.55
CA ILE A 65 8.64 -15.11 -1.17
C ILE A 65 8.57 -13.70 -0.59
N LEU A 66 9.63 -12.90 -0.74
CA LEU A 66 9.66 -11.51 -0.27
C LEU A 66 8.54 -10.67 -0.91
N TYR A 67 8.36 -10.82 -2.22
CA TYR A 67 7.28 -10.16 -2.95
C TYR A 67 5.90 -10.56 -2.41
N THR A 68 5.67 -11.83 -2.14
CA THR A 68 4.39 -12.32 -1.56
C THR A 68 4.15 -11.74 -0.17
N LEU A 69 5.16 -11.75 0.71
CA LEU A 69 5.06 -11.18 2.05
C LEU A 69 4.75 -9.69 2.01
N MET A 70 5.46 -8.94 1.16
CA MET A 70 5.22 -7.52 0.97
C MET A 70 3.79 -7.26 0.46
N ASN A 71 3.29 -8.04 -0.50
CA ASN A 71 1.92 -7.89 -0.99
C ASN A 71 0.87 -8.22 0.08
N CYS A 72 1.13 -9.20 0.94
CA CYS A 72 0.27 -9.50 2.07
C CYS A 72 0.19 -8.30 3.03
N LEU A 73 1.34 -7.69 3.36
CA LEU A 73 1.40 -6.49 4.21
C LEU A 73 0.66 -5.31 3.58
N VAL A 74 0.90 -5.05 2.29
CA VAL A 74 0.25 -3.95 1.58
C VAL A 74 -1.26 -4.18 1.47
N GLY A 75 -1.71 -5.40 1.24
CA GLY A 75 -3.13 -5.78 1.27
C GLY A 75 -3.75 -5.54 2.64
N HIS A 76 -3.08 -5.96 3.71
CA HIS A 76 -3.53 -5.71 5.08
C HIS A 76 -3.69 -4.21 5.37
N TYR A 77 -2.69 -3.40 5.01
CA TYR A 77 -2.78 -1.95 5.18
C TYR A 77 -3.86 -1.30 4.31
N SER A 78 -4.06 -1.81 3.09
CA SER A 78 -5.15 -1.34 2.22
C SER A 78 -6.52 -1.54 2.87
N LEU A 79 -6.76 -2.71 3.47
CA LEU A 79 -7.98 -2.99 4.22
C LEU A 79 -8.11 -2.13 5.49
N ALA A 80 -7.01 -1.91 6.21
CA ALA A 80 -6.99 -1.04 7.40
C ALA A 80 -7.29 0.43 7.06
N ILE A 81 -6.88 0.89 5.88
CA ILE A 81 -7.19 2.21 5.34
C ILE A 81 -8.68 2.31 5.01
N GLU A 82 -9.25 1.31 4.35
CA GLU A 82 -10.67 1.28 3.98
C GLU A 82 -11.59 1.27 5.21
N LYS A 83 -11.22 0.55 6.27
CA LYS A 83 -11.95 0.58 7.55
C LYS A 83 -11.96 1.95 8.25
N SER A 84 -11.00 2.83 7.93
CA SER A 84 -10.95 4.22 8.42
C SER A 84 -10.98 4.38 9.95
N ASN A 85 -10.35 3.46 10.67
CA ASN A 85 -10.26 3.48 12.14
C ASN A 85 -9.50 4.72 12.66
N TYR A 86 -9.69 5.07 13.93
CA TYR A 86 -8.95 6.15 14.61
C TYR A 86 -7.43 5.98 14.48
N HIS A 87 -6.95 4.74 14.61
CA HIS A 87 -5.54 4.40 14.41
C HIS A 87 -5.06 4.82 13.01
N THR A 88 -5.82 4.50 11.98
CA THR A 88 -5.50 4.84 10.59
C THR A 88 -5.38 6.35 10.40
N GLN A 89 -6.31 7.13 10.97
CA GLN A 89 -6.29 8.58 10.89
C GLN A 89 -5.09 9.19 11.62
N THR A 90 -4.68 8.58 12.73
CA THR A 90 -3.50 8.97 13.52
C THR A 90 -2.22 8.71 12.75
N VAL A 91 -2.07 7.52 12.15
CA VAL A 91 -0.92 7.18 11.29
C VAL A 91 -0.82 8.15 10.11
N LEU A 92 -1.96 8.41 9.44
CA LEU A 92 -2.03 9.39 8.35
C LEU A 92 -1.72 10.82 8.81
N ALA A 93 -1.82 11.14 10.11
CA ALA A 93 -1.49 12.48 10.64
C ALA A 93 0.02 12.62 10.82
N ARG A 94 0.64 11.55 11.32
CA ARG A 94 2.08 11.47 11.52
C ARG A 94 2.88 11.41 10.23
N ALA A 95 2.27 10.99 9.12
CA ALA A 95 2.91 10.91 7.81
C ALA A 95 3.43 12.24 7.22
N ARG A 96 3.17 13.41 7.85
CA ARG A 96 3.56 14.76 7.40
C ARG A 96 3.45 14.95 5.86
N PRO A 97 2.26 14.78 5.27
CA PRO A 97 2.11 14.82 3.82
C PRO A 97 2.33 16.23 3.26
N SER A 98 3.02 16.35 2.11
CA SER A 98 3.22 17.62 1.41
C SER A 98 1.93 18.25 0.88
N ASN A 99 0.83 17.49 0.79
CA ASN A 99 -0.46 17.91 0.22
C ASN A 99 -1.61 17.78 1.24
N LYS A 100 -2.51 18.79 1.31
CA LYS A 100 -3.71 18.76 2.17
C LYS A 100 -4.59 17.53 1.88
N ARG A 101 -5.05 16.86 2.95
CA ARG A 101 -5.78 15.57 2.90
C ARG A 101 -7.01 15.55 1.97
N LYS A 102 -7.74 16.67 1.85
CA LYS A 102 -9.00 16.75 1.09
C LYS A 102 -8.84 16.66 -0.45
N LYS A 103 -7.65 16.93 -1.00
CA LYS A 103 -7.49 17.13 -2.44
C LYS A 103 -7.23 15.84 -3.24
N ILE A 104 -6.69 14.79 -2.60
CA ILE A 104 -6.22 13.59 -3.30
C ILE A 104 -6.52 12.34 -2.44
N LYS A 105 -7.32 11.40 -2.98
CA LYS A 105 -7.71 10.13 -2.34
C LYS A 105 -6.70 9.00 -2.61
N PHE A 106 -5.42 9.27 -2.44
CA PHE A 106 -4.35 8.28 -2.48
C PHE A 106 -3.74 8.21 -1.07
N TYR A 107 -4.14 7.19 -0.32
CA TYR A 107 -3.83 7.05 1.11
C TYR A 107 -2.80 5.96 1.40
N LEU A 108 -2.56 5.03 0.49
CA LEU A 108 -1.73 3.86 0.73
C LEU A 108 -0.26 4.25 0.91
N TYR A 109 0.30 5.03 -0.02
CA TYR A 109 1.70 5.48 0.11
C TYR A 109 1.89 6.38 1.34
N ARG A 110 0.89 7.23 1.65
CA ARG A 110 0.94 8.10 2.83
C ARG A 110 0.92 7.30 4.11
N PHE A 111 0.07 6.29 4.17
CA PHE A 111 -0.05 5.42 5.32
C PHE A 111 1.27 4.68 5.57
N ILE A 112 1.86 4.11 4.53
CA ILE A 112 3.13 3.38 4.61
C ILE A 112 4.27 4.31 5.06
N ARG A 113 4.36 5.53 4.53
CA ARG A 113 5.30 6.56 5.04
C ARG A 113 5.05 6.91 6.50
N GLY A 114 3.79 7.01 6.90
CA GLY A 114 3.40 7.25 8.29
C GLY A 114 3.88 6.14 9.22
N ILE A 115 3.68 4.87 8.83
CA ILE A 115 4.18 3.70 9.55
C ILE A 115 5.72 3.72 9.60
N SER A 116 6.40 3.90 8.46
CA SER A 116 7.86 4.00 8.39
C SER A 116 8.39 5.09 9.33
N LYS A 117 7.74 6.26 9.38
CA LYS A 117 8.12 7.34 10.29
C LYS A 117 7.88 7.00 11.75
N ILE A 118 6.78 6.33 12.08
CA ILE A 118 6.51 5.86 13.46
C ILE A 118 7.59 4.87 13.89
N LEU A 119 7.89 3.89 13.03
CA LEU A 119 8.92 2.89 13.29
C LEU A 119 10.33 3.48 13.34
N SER A 120 10.59 4.62 12.69
CA SER A 120 11.90 5.30 12.78
C SER A 120 12.24 5.80 14.20
N PHE A 121 11.25 5.91 15.08
CA PHE A 121 11.48 6.25 16.49
C PHE A 121 11.71 5.02 17.38
N ASP A 122 11.48 3.80 16.85
CA ASP A 122 11.76 2.57 17.58
C ASP A 122 13.26 2.24 17.49
N THR A 123 13.94 2.32 18.63
CA THR A 123 15.38 2.09 18.75
C THR A 123 15.75 0.62 18.94
N VAL A 124 14.79 -0.22 19.32
CA VAL A 124 15.04 -1.63 19.68
C VAL A 124 14.52 -2.58 18.60
N GLY A 125 13.42 -2.20 17.96
CA GLY A 125 12.84 -2.95 16.85
C GLY A 125 12.48 -4.39 17.23
N ILE A 126 12.80 -5.34 16.35
CA ILE A 126 12.44 -6.75 16.56
C ILE A 126 13.25 -7.46 17.65
N ARG A 127 14.27 -6.80 18.23
CA ARG A 127 15.13 -7.42 19.25
C ARG A 127 14.35 -7.87 20.48
N TYR A 128 13.26 -7.18 20.84
CA TYR A 128 12.37 -7.60 21.94
C TYR A 128 11.67 -8.95 21.69
N PHE A 129 11.50 -9.36 20.43
CA PHE A 129 10.85 -10.64 20.10
C PHE A 129 11.81 -11.83 20.16
N TYR A 130 13.11 -11.59 20.07
CA TYR A 130 14.10 -12.64 20.30
C TYR A 130 14.21 -12.88 21.81
N LYS A 131 13.45 -13.85 22.34
CA LYS A 131 13.87 -14.52 23.57
C LYS A 131 15.19 -15.22 23.26
N VAL A 132 16.31 -14.57 23.55
CA VAL A 132 17.63 -15.20 23.44
C VAL A 132 17.61 -16.41 24.38
N GLU A 133 17.56 -17.60 23.81
CA GLU A 133 17.68 -18.84 24.57
C GLU A 133 19.08 -18.84 25.17
N LYS A 134 19.18 -18.54 26.48
CA LYS A 134 20.44 -18.66 27.20
C LYS A 134 20.73 -20.16 27.31
N ARG A 135 21.57 -20.70 26.42
CA ARG A 135 22.17 -22.02 26.62
C ARG A 135 22.84 -22.00 27.99
N SER A 136 22.27 -22.69 28.97
CA SER A 136 22.94 -22.96 30.24
C SER A 136 24.26 -23.63 29.91
N ASN A 137 25.34 -23.15 30.52
CA ASN A 137 26.72 -23.55 30.30
C ASN A 137 26.86 -25.00 29.83
N GLN A 138 27.61 -25.17 28.73
CA GLN A 138 28.08 -26.46 28.25
C GLN A 138 28.42 -27.35 29.45
N LEU A 139 27.80 -28.54 29.48
CA LEU A 139 28.17 -29.63 30.38
C LEU A 139 29.70 -29.70 30.38
N SER A 140 30.30 -29.35 31.51
CA SER A 140 31.68 -29.67 31.79
C SER A 140 31.81 -31.17 31.64
N LEU A 141 32.43 -31.62 30.55
CA LEU A 141 32.85 -33.00 30.37
C LEU A 141 33.92 -33.26 31.44
N LEU A 142 33.48 -33.77 32.58
CA LEU A 142 34.28 -34.60 33.49
C LEU A 142 34.29 -36.03 32.94
#